data_AF-A0A7X6WYQ7-F1
#
_entry.id   AF-A0A7X6WYQ7-F1
#
_cell.length_a   1.000
_cell.length_b   1.000
_cell.length_c   1.000
_cell.angle_alpha   90.00
_cell.angle_beta   90.00
_cell.angle_gamma   90.00
#
_symmetry.space_group_name_H-M   'P 1'
#
loop_
_entity.id
_entity.type
_entity.pdbx_description
1 polymer ?
#
loop_
_entity_poly.entity_id
_entity_poly.type
_entity_poly.pdbx_seq_one_letter_code
_entity_poly.pdbx_strand_id
1 'polypeptide(L)'
;MQSKAIRALIVAVVGILLLIPSLIMAYAWGGTLNLEVATVATLVTAATARWMPRLKWVIASIAALLIAVPPYPYWTNWDESRGQYLHFFHGFTFQTIPVFTFAIVFALAILLFAVMFRSINKGQRPQQ
;
A
#
# COMPACT_ATOMS: atom_id res chain seq x y z
N MET A 1 -6.02 -9.06 26.94
CA MET A 1 -6.14 -7.73 26.28
C MET A 1 -4.78 -7.36 25.71
N GLN A 2 -4.68 -6.94 24.43
CA GLN A 2 -3.38 -6.50 23.87
C GLN A 2 -3.02 -5.11 24.42
N SER A 3 -1.78 -4.92 24.89
CA SER A 3 -1.31 -3.63 25.40
C SER A 3 -1.23 -2.58 24.28
N LYS A 4 -1.26 -1.28 24.64
CA LYS A 4 -1.10 -0.18 23.67
C LYS A 4 0.23 -0.30 22.91
N ALA A 5 1.31 -0.69 23.60
CA ALA A 5 2.63 -0.90 23.01
C ALA A 5 2.62 -2.02 21.95
N ILE A 6 1.99 -3.17 22.25
CA ILE A 6 1.89 -4.28 21.29
C ILE A 6 1.10 -3.85 20.05
N ARG A 7 0.04 -3.05 20.21
CA ARG A 7 -0.75 -2.56 19.09
C ARG A 7 0.04 -1.59 18.20
N ALA A 8 0.81 -0.69 18.81
CA ALA A 8 1.70 0.23 18.09
C ALA A 8 2.77 -0.56 17.32
N LEU A 9 3.38 -1.57 17.96
CA LEU A 9 4.34 -2.46 17.30
C LEU A 9 3.72 -3.20 16.11
N ILE A 10 2.50 -3.74 16.24
CA ILE A 10 1.81 -4.39 15.12
C ILE A 10 1.59 -3.41 13.97
N VAL A 11 1.12 -2.19 14.25
CA VAL A 11 0.92 -1.17 13.20
C VAL A 11 2.24 -0.82 12.51
N ALA A 12 3.33 -0.66 13.27
CA ALA A 12 4.65 -0.38 12.72
C ALA A 12 5.17 -1.54 11.84
N VAL A 13 5.12 -2.77 12.34
CA VAL A 13 5.54 -3.98 11.61
C VAL A 13 4.72 -4.14 10.33
N VAL A 14 3.39 -4.06 10.42
CA VAL A 14 2.52 -4.16 9.25
C VAL A 14 2.76 -3.02 8.26
N GLY A 15 2.99 -1.81 8.75
CA GLY A 15 3.38 -0.66 7.92
C GLY A 15 4.65 -0.96 7.13
N ILE A 16 5.70 -1.47 7.79
CA ILE A 16 6.95 -1.86 7.13
C ILE A 16 6.71 -2.97 6.10
N LEU A 17 5.92 -4.00 6.44
CA LEU A 17 5.60 -5.10 5.52
C LEU A 17 4.90 -4.62 4.24
N LEU A 18 4.01 -3.62 4.35
CA LEU A 18 3.34 -3.01 3.20
C LEU A 18 4.31 -2.27 2.26
N LEU A 19 5.47 -1.83 2.75
CA LEU A 19 6.48 -1.14 1.95
C LEU A 19 7.46 -2.09 1.24
N ILE A 20 7.51 -3.37 1.62
CA ILE A 20 8.45 -4.35 1.05
C ILE A 20 8.37 -4.41 -0.48
N PRO A 21 7.19 -4.52 -1.12
CA PRO A 21 7.10 -4.54 -2.58
C PRO A 21 7.74 -3.30 -3.22
N SER A 22 7.48 -2.11 -2.66
CA SER A 22 8.05 -0.86 -3.14
C SER A 22 9.55 -0.73 -2.91
N LEU A 23 10.09 -1.29 -1.82
CA LEU A 23 11.53 -1.35 -1.57
C LEU A 23 12.24 -2.23 -2.60
N ILE A 24 11.66 -3.38 -2.93
CA ILE A 24 12.18 -4.27 -3.99
C ILE A 24 12.20 -3.53 -5.32
N MET A 25 11.12 -2.82 -5.66
CA MET A 25 11.06 -2.03 -6.89
C MET A 25 12.05 -0.86 -6.88
N ALA A 26 12.23 -0.18 -5.76
CA ALA A 26 13.20 0.91 -5.65
C ALA A 26 14.63 0.41 -5.86
N TYR A 27 14.96 -0.75 -5.30
CA TYR A 27 16.24 -1.41 -5.50
C TYR A 27 16.45 -1.87 -6.95
N ALA A 28 15.42 -2.46 -7.57
CA ALA A 28 15.51 -3.00 -8.93
C ALA A 28 15.61 -1.89 -10.01
N TRP A 29 15.01 -0.73 -9.78
CA TRP A 29 14.87 0.33 -10.79
C TRP A 29 15.59 1.64 -10.44
N GLY A 30 16.25 1.72 -9.28
CA GLY A 30 17.05 2.88 -8.89
C GLY A 30 16.26 4.17 -8.58
N GLY A 31 14.96 4.06 -8.30
CA GLY A 31 14.07 5.22 -8.04
C GLY A 31 13.20 5.06 -6.80
N THR A 32 12.83 6.16 -6.15
CA THR A 32 12.09 6.15 -4.86
C THR A 32 10.58 6.33 -5.00
N LEU A 33 10.07 6.65 -6.19
CA LEU A 33 8.66 7.00 -6.41
C LEU A 33 7.68 5.94 -5.86
N ASN A 34 7.97 4.66 -6.10
CA ASN A 34 7.12 3.56 -5.64
C ASN A 34 7.07 3.48 -4.10
N LEU A 35 8.18 3.80 -3.44
CA LEU A 35 8.29 3.82 -1.98
C LEU A 35 7.54 5.02 -1.39
N GLU A 36 7.69 6.19 -1.99
CA GLU A 36 7.00 7.42 -1.59
C GLU A 36 5.48 7.22 -1.66
N VAL A 37 4.98 6.70 -2.79
CA VAL A 37 3.57 6.46 -3.02
C VAL A 37 3.01 5.42 -2.04
N ALA A 38 3.70 4.30 -1.83
CA ALA A 38 3.26 3.29 -0.86
C ALA A 38 3.29 3.82 0.58
N THR A 39 4.26 4.66 0.93
CA THR A 39 4.34 5.30 2.25
C THR A 39 3.15 6.23 2.48
N VAL A 40 2.88 7.14 1.54
CA VAL A 40 1.73 8.06 1.62
C VAL A 40 0.43 7.28 1.67
N ALA A 41 0.24 6.29 0.79
CA ALA A 41 -0.95 5.44 0.76
C ALA A 41 -1.18 4.71 2.09
N THR A 42 -0.11 4.17 2.68
CA THR A 42 -0.18 3.46 3.98
C THR A 42 -0.55 4.42 5.11
N LEU A 43 0.09 5.59 5.19
CA LEU A 43 -0.19 6.59 6.21
C LEU A 43 -1.61 7.14 6.11
N VAL A 44 -2.07 7.48 4.90
CA VAL A 44 -3.44 7.95 4.64
C VAL A 44 -4.45 6.88 5.00
N THR A 45 -4.18 5.61 4.68
CA THR A 45 -5.07 4.48 5.02
C THR A 45 -5.16 4.28 6.53
N ALA A 46 -4.03 4.35 7.24
CA ALA A 46 -3.99 4.26 8.70
C ALA A 46 -4.75 5.42 9.36
N ALA A 47 -4.57 6.64 8.86
CA ALA A 47 -5.28 7.83 9.32
C ALA A 47 -6.80 7.72 9.08
N THR A 48 -7.20 7.30 7.88
CA THR A 48 -8.61 7.06 7.51
C THR A 48 -9.25 6.02 8.42
N ALA A 49 -8.53 4.95 8.75
CA ALA A 49 -9.04 3.93 9.66
C ALA A 49 -9.42 4.47 11.03
N ARG A 50 -8.74 5.53 11.49
CA ARG A 50 -9.00 6.17 12.78
C ARG A 50 -10.07 7.26 12.71
N TRP A 51 -10.05 8.11 11.68
CA TRP A 51 -10.92 9.29 11.59
C TRP A 51 -12.19 9.05 10.78
N MET A 52 -12.15 8.18 9.78
CA MET A 52 -13.26 7.92 8.84
C MET A 52 -13.46 6.41 8.67
N PRO A 53 -13.84 5.67 9.73
CA PRO A 53 -13.88 4.20 9.72
C PRO A 53 -14.86 3.59 8.71
N ARG A 54 -15.81 4.39 8.19
CA ARG A 54 -16.74 3.99 7.12
C ARG A 54 -16.06 3.89 5.75
N LEU A 55 -15.01 4.70 5.50
CA LEU A 55 -14.29 4.74 4.21
C LEU A 55 -13.01 3.92 4.20
N LYS A 56 -12.56 3.39 5.35
CA LYS A 56 -11.27 2.71 5.49
C LYS A 56 -11.06 1.58 4.49
N TRP A 57 -12.10 0.85 4.11
CA TRP A 57 -11.99 -0.25 3.15
C TRP A 57 -11.88 0.24 1.71
N VAL A 58 -12.59 1.32 1.35
CA VAL A 58 -12.45 1.95 0.03
C VAL A 58 -11.02 2.47 -0.15
N ILE A 59 -10.51 3.20 0.86
CA ILE A 59 -9.14 3.72 0.84
C ILE A 59 -8.10 2.58 0.88
N ALA A 60 -8.33 1.52 1.66
CA ALA A 60 -7.46 0.34 1.65
C ALA A 60 -7.40 -0.34 0.29
N SER A 61 -8.52 -0.45 -0.44
CA SER A 61 -8.54 -1.02 -1.78
C SER A 61 -7.71 -0.19 -2.76
N ILE A 62 -7.82 1.13 -2.71
CA ILE A 62 -7.01 2.04 -3.54
C ILE A 62 -5.53 1.93 -3.16
N ALA A 63 -5.21 1.93 -1.87
CA ALA A 63 -3.83 1.77 -1.40
C ALA A 63 -3.24 0.40 -1.77
N ALA A 64 -4.01 -0.67 -1.67
CA ALA A 64 -3.59 -2.00 -2.08
C ALA A 64 -3.34 -2.08 -3.59
N LEU A 65 -4.15 -1.38 -4.41
CA LEU A 65 -3.89 -1.25 -5.84
C LEU A 65 -2.57 -0.51 -6.12
N LEU A 66 -2.31 0.60 -5.42
CA LEU A 66 -1.07 1.37 -5.55
C LEU A 66 0.18 0.57 -5.16
N ILE A 67 0.06 -0.33 -4.18
CA ILE A 67 1.15 -1.20 -3.72
C ILE A 67 1.32 -2.40 -4.67
N ALA A 68 0.23 -3.01 -5.11
CA ALA A 68 0.27 -4.17 -6.00
C ALA A 68 0.63 -3.80 -7.45
N VAL A 69 0.29 -2.59 -7.87
CA VAL A 69 0.63 -2.02 -9.17
C VAL A 69 1.44 -0.75 -8.94
N PRO A 70 2.77 -0.85 -8.81
CA PRO A 70 3.62 0.29 -8.52
C PRO A 70 3.57 1.32 -9.67
N PRO A 71 3.58 2.63 -9.38
CA PRO A 71 3.54 3.68 -10.40
C PRO A 71 4.68 3.63 -11.43
N TYR A 72 5.86 3.16 -11.05
CA TYR A 72 6.94 2.91 -11.99
C TYR A 72 7.24 1.39 -12.06
N PRO A 73 7.37 0.80 -13.27
CA PRO A 73 7.35 1.43 -14.59
C PRO A 73 5.96 1.54 -15.24
N TYR A 74 4.88 1.22 -14.53
CA TYR A 74 3.59 0.95 -15.17
C TYR A 74 2.72 2.19 -15.44
N TRP A 75 2.90 3.27 -14.67
CA TRP A 75 2.07 4.48 -14.73
C TRP A 75 2.87 5.72 -15.09
N THR A 76 4.19 5.66 -14.97
CA THR A 76 5.12 6.74 -15.27
C THR A 76 6.15 6.23 -16.25
N ASN A 77 6.39 7.00 -17.30
CA ASN A 77 7.46 6.75 -18.26
C ASN A 77 8.35 7.98 -18.38
N TRP A 78 9.55 7.74 -18.89
CA TRP A 78 10.53 8.77 -19.20
C TRP A 78 10.78 8.81 -20.70
N ASP A 79 10.75 10.00 -21.29
CA ASP A 79 11.12 10.28 -22.67
C ASP A 79 12.04 11.49 -22.68
N GLU A 80 13.16 11.43 -23.42
CA GLU A 80 14.14 12.52 -23.50
C GLU A 80 13.53 13.85 -23.97
N SER A 81 12.47 13.79 -24.78
CA SER A 81 11.79 14.97 -25.32
C SER A 81 10.71 15.55 -24.40
N ARG A 82 10.15 14.75 -23.48
CA ARG A 82 9.00 15.13 -22.64
C ARG A 82 9.28 15.08 -21.13
N GLY A 83 10.43 14.54 -20.73
CA GLY A 83 10.72 14.23 -19.33
C GLY A 83 9.81 13.11 -18.80
N GLN A 84 9.50 13.16 -17.50
CA GLN A 84 8.63 12.18 -16.85
C GLN A 84 7.16 12.53 -17.09
N TYR A 85 6.37 11.59 -17.62
CA TYR A 85 4.95 11.80 -17.88
C TYR A 85 4.10 10.62 -17.39
N LEU A 86 2.82 10.90 -17.13
CA LEU A 86 1.85 9.89 -16.73
C LEU A 86 1.35 9.12 -17.95
N HIS A 87 1.50 7.80 -17.89
CA HIS A 87 0.96 6.88 -18.88
C HIS A 87 0.47 5.63 -18.16
N PHE A 88 -0.80 5.65 -17.77
CA PHE A 88 -1.40 4.60 -16.94
C PHE A 88 -1.47 3.26 -17.67
N PHE A 89 -1.11 2.18 -16.96
CA PHE A 89 -1.19 0.78 -17.43
C PHE A 89 -0.34 0.44 -18.65
N HIS A 90 0.73 1.20 -18.90
CA HIS A 90 1.65 0.86 -19.99
C HIS A 90 2.43 -0.43 -19.65
N GLY A 91 2.49 -1.35 -20.60
CA GLY A 91 3.07 -2.68 -20.37
C GLY A 91 2.28 -3.54 -19.39
N PHE A 92 1.07 -3.13 -18.97
CA PHE A 92 0.19 -3.94 -18.13
C PHE A 92 -0.64 -4.88 -19.02
N THR A 93 -0.07 -6.04 -19.35
CA THR A 93 -0.77 -7.10 -20.06
C THR A 93 -0.87 -8.33 -19.17
N PHE A 94 -1.83 -9.21 -19.44
CA PHE A 94 -1.95 -10.51 -18.76
C PHE A 94 -0.69 -11.38 -18.93
N GLN A 95 0.22 -11.02 -19.83
CA GLN A 95 1.46 -11.73 -20.13
C GLN A 95 2.69 -11.13 -19.41
N THR A 96 2.71 -9.82 -19.16
CA THR A 96 3.89 -9.09 -18.65
C THR A 96 3.91 -8.93 -17.13
N ILE A 97 2.75 -8.84 -16.48
CA ILE A 97 2.63 -9.03 -15.04
C ILE A 97 1.94 -10.37 -14.84
N PRO A 98 2.53 -11.31 -14.09
CA PRO A 98 1.81 -12.51 -13.71
C PRO A 98 0.59 -12.03 -12.92
N VAL A 99 -0.60 -12.14 -13.50
CA VAL A 99 -1.88 -11.74 -12.87
C VAL A 99 -2.01 -12.37 -11.49
N PHE A 100 -1.41 -13.54 -11.35
CA PHE A 100 -1.22 -14.24 -10.10
C PHE A 100 -0.39 -13.46 -9.07
N THR A 101 0.77 -12.90 -9.43
CA THR A 101 1.58 -12.03 -8.56
C THR A 101 0.80 -10.79 -8.14
N PHE A 102 0.11 -10.13 -9.09
CA PHE A 102 -0.77 -9.01 -8.76
C PHE A 102 -1.83 -9.41 -7.72
N ALA A 103 -2.56 -10.49 -7.98
CA ALA A 103 -3.62 -10.96 -7.09
C ALA A 103 -3.09 -11.32 -5.70
N ILE A 104 -1.92 -11.97 -5.62
CA ILE A 104 -1.26 -12.29 -4.34
C ILE A 104 -0.88 -11.02 -3.59
N VAL A 105 -0.16 -10.09 -4.22
CA VAL A 105 0.31 -8.87 -3.54
C VAL A 105 -0.87 -8.02 -3.11
N PHE A 106 -1.90 -7.90 -3.94
CA PHE A 106 -3.14 -7.20 -3.60
C PHE A 106 -3.85 -7.85 -2.41
N ALA A 107 -4.05 -9.17 -2.43
CA ALA A 107 -4.70 -9.88 -1.33
C ALA A 107 -3.90 -9.77 -0.02
N LEU A 108 -2.58 -9.91 -0.08
CA LEU A 108 -1.69 -9.73 1.08
C LEU A 108 -1.77 -8.31 1.64
N ALA A 109 -1.77 -7.29 0.77
CA ALA A 109 -1.91 -5.90 1.20
C ALA A 109 -3.25 -5.65 1.91
N ILE A 110 -4.36 -6.17 1.37
CA ILE A 110 -5.69 -6.08 2.01
C ILE A 110 -5.70 -6.78 3.37
N LEU A 111 -5.10 -7.98 3.49
CA LEU A 111 -4.99 -8.70 4.76
C LEU A 111 -4.16 -7.93 5.78
N LEU A 112 -3.04 -7.34 5.36
CA LEU A 112 -2.21 -6.47 6.19
C LEU A 112 -3.00 -5.24 6.67
N PHE A 113 -3.75 -4.57 5.79
CA PHE A 113 -4.64 -3.48 6.21
C PHE A 113 -5.72 -3.95 7.18
N ALA A 114 -6.28 -5.14 7.01
CA ALA A 114 -7.24 -5.71 7.95
C ALA A 114 -6.63 -5.90 9.35
N VAL A 115 -5.39 -6.40 9.43
CA VAL A 115 -4.63 -6.53 10.69
C VAL A 115 -4.36 -5.15 11.30
N MET A 116 -3.93 -4.18 10.49
CA MET A 116 -3.72 -2.80 10.94
C MET A 116 -4.99 -2.19 11.51
N PHE A 117 -6.12 -2.33 10.82
CA PHE A 117 -7.42 -1.80 11.25
C PHE A 117 -7.90 -2.43 12.55
N ARG A 118 -7.67 -3.73 12.74
CA ARG A 118 -7.98 -4.42 13.99
C ARG A 118 -7.15 -3.83 15.13
N SER A 119 -5.87 -3.57 14.89
CA SER A 119 -4.96 -2.97 15.86
C SER A 119 -5.31 -1.51 16.17
N ILE A 120 -5.78 -0.72 15.20
CA ILE A 120 -6.21 0.68 15.41
C ILE A 120 -7.54 0.75 16.18
N ASN A 121 -8.54 -0.04 15.79
CA ASN A 121 -9.92 0.11 16.28
C ASN A 121 -10.20 -0.57 17.64
N LYS A 122 -9.40 -1.58 18.05
CA LYS A 122 -9.56 -2.22 19.37
C LYS A 122 -9.45 -1.25 20.56
N GLY A 123 -8.87 -0.06 20.37
CA GLY A 123 -8.73 0.96 21.42
C GLY A 123 -9.88 1.95 21.52
N GLN A 124 -10.86 1.88 20.62
CA GLN A 124 -12.01 2.78 20.59
C GLN A 124 -13.31 2.11 21.09
N ARG A 125 -13.28 0.82 21.48
CA ARG A 125 -14.45 0.20 22.11
C ARG A 125 -14.69 0.90 23.46
N PRO A 126 -15.86 1.52 23.68
CA PRO A 126 -16.25 1.97 25.00
C PRO A 126 -16.20 0.74 25.93
N GLN A 127 -15.62 0.91 27.11
CA GLN A 127 -15.82 -0.06 28.19
C GLN A 127 -17.31 0.05 28.54
N GLN A 128 -18.12 -0.85 27.98
CA GLN A 128 -19.44 -1.18 28.49
C GLN A 128 -19.30 -2.41 29.37
#